data_AF-A0A535YK13-F1
#
_entry.id   AF-A0A535YK13-F1
#
_cell.length_a   1.000
_cell.length_b   1.000
_cell.length_c   1.000
_cell.angle_alpha   90.00
_cell.angle_beta   90.00
_cell.angle_gamma   90.00
#
_symmetry.space_group_name_H-M   'P 1'
#
loop_
_entity.id
_entity.type
_entity.pdbx_description
1 polymer ?
#
loop_
_entity_poly.entity_id
_entity_poly.type
_entity_poly.pdbx_seq_one_letter_code
_entity_poly.pdbx_strand_id
1 'polypeptide(L)'
;MTRAISVHATFGVGKHDYARMARPLLRSFDASRFEVRVEDMAQIPDGRQIVLVATDEPITAEQASQLRDFVSAGGGLVLLHGTLAAWSSSDAIRELAGWVPSGPGPLTELIVRPDPGHSVTQRIDAEWKVRDELYLSEGPPLDANVLLRASWRYTEQVVAYERAYGSGRFVYLGLGHEPSTYQDPSFQKLVGRLLILAAGRQAAEAVGVGLLGYGAIGREHAASITATSGLRLAGVCDLSAERREAAARDWSVRVHAHQAEMLRDPDVGLVVVGTPPSAHADPVLAALEAGKHVVCEKPFGLHVEEVDRMIDAAAARGLVLTVFQSRRWDPDYLAMREVARSGRIGEPFYLESFIGGHDHPCDFWHSHEPISGGTIYDWGSHYFDWILQLFGDTVRTVTAHAHKRVWHDVTNADQVRVDLTFAGGAQATFLQSDIAAARKPKWYLLGTQGAVVGDWINEPVPSDFPARVMVFSGTGEELLTLPRRDEHGFYRNLADHLAWGEPLAVNAEDARRTVAVMEAATRSIAQGGAQIKVEI
;
A
#
# COMPACT_ATOMS: atom_id res chain seq x y z
N MET A 1 -0.87 18.89 11.80
CA MET A 1 -0.48 17.52 12.20
C MET A 1 -1.16 17.17 13.51
N THR A 2 -1.96 16.12 13.52
CA THR A 2 -2.58 15.58 14.73
C THR A 2 -1.50 14.96 15.61
N ARG A 3 -1.50 15.20 16.93
CA ARG A 3 -0.51 14.62 17.85
C ARG A 3 -0.51 13.08 17.73
N ALA A 4 0.67 12.45 17.79
CA ALA A 4 0.78 10.99 17.87
C ALA A 4 -0.03 10.43 19.05
N ILE A 5 -0.56 9.22 18.88
CA ILE A 5 -1.35 8.52 19.89
C ILE A 5 -0.40 7.78 20.82
N SER A 6 -0.45 8.08 22.11
CA SER A 6 0.34 7.38 23.14
C SER A 6 -0.30 6.03 23.46
N VAL A 7 0.49 4.95 23.28
CA VAL A 7 0.07 3.56 23.48
C VAL A 7 0.96 2.91 24.52
N HIS A 8 0.38 2.52 25.64
CA HIS A 8 1.02 1.69 26.67
C HIS A 8 0.69 0.22 26.36
N ALA A 9 1.70 -0.54 25.94
CA ALA A 9 1.53 -1.91 25.50
C ALA A 9 2.15 -2.89 26.50
N THR A 10 1.38 -3.90 26.91
CA THR A 10 1.85 -4.98 27.78
C THR A 10 1.68 -6.31 27.08
N PHE A 11 2.79 -7.03 26.89
CA PHE A 11 2.82 -8.36 26.29
C PHE A 11 3.41 -9.36 27.27
N GLY A 12 2.56 -10.20 27.87
CA GLY A 12 2.95 -11.16 28.91
C GLY A 12 3.80 -12.32 28.37
N VAL A 13 4.49 -12.99 29.29
CA VAL A 13 5.24 -14.22 29.02
C VAL A 13 4.69 -15.33 29.92
N GLY A 14 3.75 -16.11 29.37
CA GLY A 14 3.02 -17.16 30.09
C GLY A 14 2.95 -18.46 29.29
N LYS A 15 1.74 -18.96 29.03
CA LYS A 15 1.52 -20.08 28.07
C LYS A 15 2.05 -19.67 26.69
N HIS A 16 1.86 -18.40 26.32
CA HIS A 16 2.41 -17.81 25.11
C HIS A 16 3.47 -16.73 25.45
N ASP A 17 4.46 -16.61 24.58
CA ASP A 17 5.46 -15.54 24.62
C ASP A 17 5.00 -14.39 23.71
N TYR A 18 4.00 -13.62 24.19
CA TYR A 18 3.44 -12.51 23.42
C TYR A 18 4.50 -11.43 23.16
N ALA A 19 5.44 -11.23 24.09
CA ALA A 19 6.53 -10.26 23.94
C ALA A 19 7.38 -10.54 22.70
N ARG A 20 7.66 -11.81 22.40
CA ARG A 20 8.33 -12.21 21.16
C ARG A 20 7.40 -12.14 19.95
N MET A 21 6.17 -12.65 20.09
CA MET A 21 5.22 -12.78 18.98
C MET A 21 4.75 -11.42 18.43
N ALA A 22 4.60 -10.41 19.28
CA ALA A 22 4.09 -9.09 18.90
C ALA A 22 5.11 -8.17 18.20
N ARG A 23 6.39 -8.58 18.10
CA ARG A 23 7.44 -7.76 17.46
C ARG A 23 7.14 -7.33 16.02
N PRO A 24 6.53 -8.17 15.14
CA PRO A 24 6.15 -7.74 13.80
C PRO A 24 5.05 -6.68 13.83
N LEU A 25 4.03 -6.85 14.69
CA LEU A 25 2.98 -5.84 14.92
C LEU A 25 3.57 -4.52 15.41
N LEU A 26 4.45 -4.53 16.40
CA LEU A 26 5.10 -3.32 16.90
C LEU A 26 5.91 -2.60 15.83
N ARG A 27 6.59 -3.36 14.94
CA ARG A 27 7.31 -2.79 13.78
C ARG A 27 6.39 -2.24 12.69
N SER A 28 5.13 -2.66 12.65
CA SER A 28 4.13 -2.13 11.71
C SER A 28 3.57 -0.77 12.14
N PHE A 29 3.72 -0.37 13.40
CA PHE A 29 3.24 0.91 13.89
C PHE A 29 4.15 2.06 13.44
N ASP A 30 3.57 2.95 12.64
CA ASP A 30 4.23 4.18 12.19
C ASP A 30 4.46 5.13 13.37
N ALA A 31 5.72 5.50 13.60
CA ALA A 31 6.14 6.40 14.67
C ALA A 31 5.60 7.83 14.53
N SER A 32 5.19 8.24 13.32
CA SER A 32 4.49 9.52 13.11
C SER A 32 3.07 9.51 13.69
N ARG A 33 2.50 8.30 13.89
CA ARG A 33 1.12 8.09 14.35
C ARG A 33 1.03 7.57 15.77
N PHE A 34 1.95 6.73 16.19
CA PHE A 34 1.91 6.04 17.47
C PHE A 34 3.21 6.24 18.25
N GLU A 35 3.08 6.67 19.50
CA GLU A 35 4.16 6.65 20.48
C GLU A 35 3.94 5.43 21.37
N VAL A 36 4.60 4.31 21.05
CA VAL A 36 4.38 3.03 21.71
C VAL A 36 5.43 2.78 22.79
N ARG A 37 4.98 2.54 24.02
CA ARG A 37 5.82 2.17 25.16
C ARG A 37 5.45 0.75 25.57
N VAL A 38 6.43 -0.16 25.51
CA VAL A 38 6.24 -1.55 25.92
C VAL A 38 6.74 -1.71 27.35
N GLU A 39 5.82 -1.97 28.28
CA GLU A 39 6.11 -2.06 29.71
C GLU A 39 5.14 -3.01 30.43
N ASP A 40 5.55 -3.46 31.62
CA ASP A 40 4.67 -4.21 32.51
C ASP A 40 3.54 -3.32 33.03
N MET A 41 2.37 -3.92 33.25
CA MET A 41 1.15 -3.22 33.68
C MET A 41 1.17 -2.87 35.17
N ALA A 42 2.22 -2.21 35.63
CA ALA A 42 2.36 -1.76 37.01
C ALA A 42 1.67 -0.41 37.25
N GLN A 43 1.56 0.43 36.23
CA GLN A 43 0.89 1.74 36.29
C GLN A 43 -0.03 1.90 35.09
N ILE A 44 -1.30 2.17 35.35
CA ILE A 44 -2.27 2.49 34.30
C ILE A 44 -2.13 3.98 33.98
N PRO A 45 -1.97 4.34 32.70
CA PRO A 45 -1.72 5.73 32.31
C PRO A 45 -2.94 6.61 32.59
N ASP A 46 -2.70 7.91 32.81
CA ASP A 46 -3.77 8.90 32.96
C ASP A 46 -4.19 9.51 31.60
N GLY A 47 -5.44 9.97 31.53
CA GLY A 47 -5.97 10.74 30.39
C GLY A 47 -6.41 9.90 29.19
N ARG A 48 -6.50 10.51 28.01
CA ARG A 48 -6.95 9.86 26.75
C ARG A 48 -5.85 9.08 26.05
N GLN A 49 -5.23 8.16 26.76
CA GLN A 49 -4.20 7.26 26.24
C GLN A 49 -4.80 5.89 25.90
N ILE A 50 -3.99 5.00 25.35
CA ILE A 50 -4.42 3.63 25.03
C ILE A 50 -3.61 2.64 25.85
N VAL A 51 -4.28 1.64 26.40
CA VAL A 51 -3.68 0.44 26.97
C VAL A 51 -3.95 -0.73 26.01
N LEU A 52 -2.89 -1.31 25.44
CA LEU A 52 -2.92 -2.48 24.55
C LEU A 52 -2.35 -3.69 25.29
N VAL A 53 -3.08 -4.79 25.37
CA VAL A 53 -2.66 -5.95 26.19
C VAL A 53 -2.83 -7.26 25.45
N ALA A 54 -1.79 -8.10 25.50
CA ALA A 54 -1.89 -9.54 25.25
C ALA A 54 -1.22 -10.32 26.40
N THR A 55 -1.98 -11.08 27.19
CA THR A 55 -1.44 -11.90 28.27
C THR A 55 -2.34 -13.10 28.58
N ASP A 56 -1.76 -14.15 29.15
CA ASP A 56 -2.50 -15.28 29.73
C ASP A 56 -2.60 -15.19 31.27
N GLU A 57 -1.95 -14.19 31.86
CA GLU A 57 -1.89 -14.03 33.31
C GLU A 57 -3.14 -13.32 33.85
N PRO A 58 -3.59 -13.70 35.05
CA PRO A 58 -4.74 -13.05 35.68
C PRO A 58 -4.40 -11.61 36.08
N ILE A 59 -5.41 -10.74 36.02
CA ILE A 59 -5.32 -9.36 36.53
C ILE A 59 -5.68 -9.31 38.01
N THR A 60 -5.03 -8.42 38.76
CA THR A 60 -5.42 -8.14 40.15
C THR A 60 -6.70 -7.30 40.22
N ALA A 61 -7.42 -7.37 41.35
CA ALA A 61 -8.63 -6.57 41.54
C ALA A 61 -8.37 -5.05 41.52
N GLU A 62 -7.19 -4.63 41.99
CA GLU A 62 -6.76 -3.23 41.97
C GLU A 62 -6.52 -2.73 40.54
N GLN A 63 -5.70 -3.45 39.77
CA GLN A 63 -5.44 -3.12 38.36
C GLN A 63 -6.74 -3.10 37.54
N ALA A 64 -7.63 -4.08 37.75
CA ALA A 64 -8.89 -4.14 37.04
C ALA A 64 -9.80 -2.93 37.34
N SER A 65 -9.85 -2.49 38.60
CA SER A 65 -10.63 -1.31 39.00
C SER A 65 -10.04 -0.04 38.39
N GLN A 66 -8.72 0.10 38.43
CA GLN A 66 -8.01 1.22 37.79
C GLN A 66 -8.24 1.26 36.27
N LEU A 67 -8.25 0.11 35.58
CA LEU A 67 -8.55 0.05 34.14
C LEU A 67 -9.98 0.49 33.84
N ARG A 68 -10.96 0.07 34.66
CA ARG A 68 -12.35 0.50 34.51
C ARG A 68 -12.48 2.00 34.66
N ASP A 69 -11.86 2.57 35.69
CA ASP A 69 -11.92 4.00 35.96
C ASP A 69 -11.21 4.80 34.84
N PHE A 70 -10.08 4.29 34.35
CA PHE A 70 -9.36 4.82 33.19
C PHE A 70 -10.22 4.86 31.92
N VAL A 71 -10.86 3.74 31.55
CA VAL A 71 -11.74 3.69 30.38
C VAL A 71 -12.94 4.63 30.58
N SER A 72 -13.56 4.63 31.75
CA SER A 72 -14.68 5.54 32.07
C SER A 72 -14.30 7.02 31.88
N ALA A 73 -13.07 7.39 32.22
CA ALA A 73 -12.52 8.74 32.09
C ALA A 73 -12.10 9.13 30.65
N GLY A 74 -12.23 8.24 29.66
CA GLY A 74 -11.87 8.52 28.27
C GLY A 74 -10.65 7.77 27.74
N GLY A 75 -10.09 6.85 28.52
CA GLY A 75 -9.05 5.94 28.07
C GLY A 75 -9.56 4.88 27.09
N GLY A 76 -8.66 4.36 26.27
CA GLY A 76 -8.92 3.23 25.37
C GLY A 76 -8.28 1.95 25.91
N LEU A 77 -9.04 0.85 26.02
CA LEU A 77 -8.51 -0.47 26.37
C LEU A 77 -8.69 -1.44 25.20
N VAL A 78 -7.59 -1.98 24.69
CA VAL A 78 -7.57 -2.95 23.59
C VAL A 78 -6.97 -4.27 24.09
N LEU A 79 -7.79 -5.31 24.15
CA LEU A 79 -7.37 -6.65 24.57
C LEU A 79 -7.23 -7.58 23.36
N LEU A 80 -6.10 -8.29 23.28
CA LEU A 80 -5.81 -9.28 22.24
C LEU A 80 -5.94 -10.72 22.77
N HIS A 81 -6.29 -11.64 21.88
CA HIS A 81 -6.29 -13.09 22.08
C HIS A 81 -6.99 -13.53 23.39
N GLY A 82 -6.32 -14.32 24.23
CA GLY A 82 -6.85 -14.91 25.46
C GLY A 82 -6.97 -13.96 26.66
N THR A 83 -6.56 -12.70 26.52
CA THR A 83 -6.49 -11.75 27.65
C THR A 83 -7.82 -11.58 28.36
N LEU A 84 -8.91 -11.43 27.61
CA LEU A 84 -10.24 -11.29 28.21
C LEU A 84 -10.67 -12.55 28.97
N ALA A 85 -10.30 -13.74 28.48
CA ALA A 85 -10.59 -14.98 29.18
C ALA A 85 -9.77 -15.08 30.48
N ALA A 86 -8.49 -14.73 30.45
CA ALA A 86 -7.61 -14.70 31.62
C ALA A 86 -8.11 -13.71 32.70
N TRP A 87 -8.81 -12.66 32.30
CA TRP A 87 -9.30 -11.60 33.19
C TRP A 87 -10.79 -11.72 33.56
N SER A 88 -11.47 -12.74 33.05
CA SER A 88 -12.92 -12.92 33.18
C SER A 88 -13.42 -13.10 34.61
N SER A 89 -12.55 -13.46 35.57
CA SER A 89 -12.91 -13.58 36.98
C SER A 89 -13.20 -12.21 37.63
N SER A 90 -12.62 -11.13 37.11
CA SER A 90 -12.79 -9.77 37.64
C SER A 90 -14.14 -9.16 37.27
N ASP A 91 -14.91 -8.71 38.27
CA ASP A 91 -16.19 -8.00 38.04
C ASP A 91 -16.00 -6.72 37.23
N ALA A 92 -14.92 -5.96 37.47
CA ALA A 92 -14.65 -4.72 36.76
C ALA A 92 -14.36 -4.96 35.26
N ILE A 93 -13.65 -6.04 34.92
CA ILE A 93 -13.41 -6.39 33.51
C ILE A 93 -14.68 -6.94 32.86
N ARG A 94 -15.48 -7.74 33.58
CA ARG A 94 -16.79 -8.20 33.08
C ARG A 94 -17.72 -7.03 32.79
N GLU A 95 -17.70 -6.00 33.62
CA GLU A 95 -18.47 -4.78 33.42
C GLU A 95 -18.05 -4.01 32.16
N LEU A 96 -16.74 -3.86 31.93
CA LEU A 96 -16.19 -3.22 30.72
C LEU A 96 -16.50 -4.01 29.45
N ALA A 97 -16.22 -5.30 29.47
CA ALA A 97 -16.39 -6.17 28.32
C ALA A 97 -17.87 -6.39 27.98
N GLY A 98 -18.74 -6.46 29.00
CA GLY A 98 -20.13 -6.88 28.83
C GLY A 98 -20.26 -8.33 28.35
N TRP A 99 -19.16 -9.09 28.36
CA TRP A 99 -19.01 -10.38 27.72
C TRP A 99 -18.01 -11.26 28.46
N VAL A 100 -18.29 -12.56 28.55
CA VAL A 100 -17.41 -13.54 29.18
C VAL A 100 -17.13 -14.68 28.20
N PRO A 101 -15.88 -14.90 27.79
CA PRO A 101 -15.52 -16.06 27.01
C PRO A 101 -15.72 -17.35 27.82
N SER A 102 -16.34 -18.36 27.22
CA SER A 102 -16.50 -19.71 27.82
C SER A 102 -15.21 -20.53 27.84
N GLY A 103 -14.15 -20.06 27.16
CA GLY A 103 -12.82 -20.68 27.10
C GLY A 103 -12.29 -20.84 25.66
N PRO A 104 -11.01 -21.26 25.50
CA PRO A 104 -10.41 -21.45 24.18
C PRO A 104 -10.89 -22.74 23.51
N GLY A 105 -11.21 -22.64 22.22
CA GLY A 105 -11.35 -23.77 21.30
C GLY A 105 -10.00 -24.33 20.86
N PRO A 106 -9.99 -25.37 20.00
CA PRO A 106 -8.75 -25.90 19.46
C PRO A 106 -8.12 -24.92 18.47
N LEU A 107 -6.78 -24.93 18.40
CA LEU A 107 -6.02 -24.22 17.38
C LEU A 107 -6.35 -24.78 15.99
N THR A 108 -6.88 -23.93 15.11
CA THR A 108 -7.28 -24.33 13.75
C THR A 108 -7.27 -23.16 12.77
N GLU A 109 -7.43 -23.43 11.47
CA GLU A 109 -7.67 -22.37 10.48
C GLU A 109 -9.08 -21.82 10.66
N LEU A 110 -9.18 -20.53 10.99
CA LEU A 110 -10.40 -19.77 11.07
C LEU A 110 -10.58 -18.96 9.79
N ILE A 111 -11.79 -19.01 9.24
CA ILE A 111 -12.24 -18.08 8.20
C ILE A 111 -12.91 -16.92 8.92
N VAL A 112 -12.25 -15.77 8.92
CA VAL A 112 -12.71 -14.56 9.60
C VAL A 112 -13.35 -13.63 8.57
N ARG A 113 -14.50 -13.08 8.93
CA ARG A 113 -15.31 -12.15 8.14
C ARG A 113 -15.39 -10.80 8.85
N PRO A 114 -14.83 -9.74 8.26
CA PRO A 114 -15.03 -8.39 8.76
C PRO A 114 -16.46 -7.91 8.53
N ASP A 115 -16.98 -7.10 9.46
CA ASP A 115 -18.25 -6.41 9.26
C ASP A 115 -18.10 -5.34 8.16
N PRO A 116 -18.89 -5.38 7.08
CA PRO A 116 -18.72 -4.45 5.97
C PRO A 116 -19.23 -3.03 6.28
N GLY A 117 -20.05 -2.85 7.33
CA GLY A 117 -20.64 -1.58 7.72
C GLY A 117 -19.74 -0.75 8.65
N HIS A 118 -18.82 -1.39 9.36
CA HIS A 118 -17.95 -0.71 10.31
C HIS A 118 -16.71 -0.10 9.62
N SER A 119 -16.36 1.15 9.93
CA SER A 119 -15.29 1.89 9.24
C SER A 119 -13.91 1.24 9.41
N VAL A 120 -13.63 0.70 10.60
CA VAL A 120 -12.34 0.02 10.93
C VAL A 120 -12.07 -1.19 10.03
N THR A 121 -13.12 -1.87 9.58
CA THR A 121 -13.05 -3.11 8.80
C THR A 121 -13.21 -2.90 7.30
N GLN A 122 -13.49 -1.68 6.83
CA GLN A 122 -13.50 -1.37 5.40
C GLN A 122 -12.14 -1.64 4.75
N ARG A 123 -12.12 -2.14 3.51
CA ARG A 123 -10.88 -2.42 2.74
C ARG A 123 -9.93 -3.42 3.41
N ILE A 124 -10.51 -4.26 4.26
CA ILE A 124 -9.96 -5.55 4.67
C ILE A 124 -10.64 -6.61 3.79
N ASP A 125 -9.91 -7.67 3.43
CA ASP A 125 -10.45 -8.75 2.59
C ASP A 125 -11.71 -9.37 3.24
N ALA A 126 -12.73 -9.62 2.42
CA ALA A 126 -14.06 -10.05 2.89
C ALA A 126 -14.03 -11.40 3.63
N GLU A 127 -13.08 -12.25 3.28
CA GLU A 127 -12.72 -13.44 4.02
C GLU A 127 -11.20 -13.52 4.10
N TRP A 128 -10.64 -13.52 5.31
CA TRP A 128 -9.23 -13.84 5.51
C TRP A 128 -9.10 -15.12 6.31
N LYS A 129 -8.03 -15.87 6.05
CA LYS A 129 -7.71 -17.11 6.76
C LYS A 129 -6.61 -16.85 7.77
N VAL A 130 -6.84 -17.26 9.01
CA VAL A 130 -5.85 -17.14 10.09
C VAL A 130 -5.86 -18.41 10.91
N ARG A 131 -4.69 -18.89 11.33
CA ARG A 131 -4.58 -20.04 12.23
C ARG A 131 -4.54 -19.53 13.67
N ASP A 132 -5.61 -19.77 14.43
CA ASP A 132 -5.78 -19.19 15.77
C ASP A 132 -6.65 -20.05 16.71
N GLU A 133 -6.70 -19.71 18.00
CA GLU A 133 -7.61 -20.31 19.00
C GLU A 133 -8.92 -19.50 19.05
N LEU A 134 -10.07 -20.15 18.85
CA LEU A 134 -11.37 -19.48 18.89
C LEU A 134 -11.94 -19.45 20.32
N TYR A 135 -12.17 -18.26 20.86
CA TYR A 135 -12.86 -18.08 22.14
C TYR A 135 -14.38 -18.01 21.94
N LEU A 136 -15.08 -19.04 22.42
CA LEU A 136 -16.55 -19.15 22.27
C LEU A 136 -17.30 -18.38 23.35
N SER A 137 -18.51 -17.91 23.05
CA SER A 137 -19.45 -17.40 24.05
C SER A 137 -20.87 -17.26 23.49
N GLU A 138 -21.83 -16.99 24.36
CA GLU A 138 -23.23 -16.72 24.02
C GLU A 138 -23.43 -15.28 23.52
N GLY A 139 -22.94 -15.00 22.31
CA GLY A 139 -23.17 -13.72 21.60
C GLY A 139 -22.45 -12.51 22.21
N PRO A 140 -22.24 -11.42 21.44
CA PRO A 140 -21.61 -10.20 21.95
C PRO A 140 -22.55 -9.43 22.90
N PRO A 141 -22.04 -8.43 23.66
CA PRO A 141 -22.89 -7.48 24.38
C PRO A 141 -23.90 -6.80 23.46
N LEU A 142 -25.11 -6.50 23.95
CA LEU A 142 -26.17 -5.87 23.15
C LEU A 142 -25.81 -4.46 22.65
N ASP A 143 -24.94 -3.76 23.38
CA ASP A 143 -24.46 -2.41 23.10
C ASP A 143 -23.06 -2.39 22.44
N ALA A 144 -22.58 -3.54 21.97
CA ALA A 144 -21.31 -3.66 21.26
C ALA A 144 -21.48 -3.57 19.73
N ASN A 145 -20.53 -2.94 19.08
CA ASN A 145 -20.38 -2.99 17.63
C ASN A 145 -19.49 -4.17 17.26
N VAL A 146 -20.05 -5.16 16.56
CA VAL A 146 -19.31 -6.33 16.09
C VAL A 146 -18.40 -5.92 14.93
N LEU A 147 -17.14 -6.34 15.00
CA LEU A 147 -16.13 -6.03 14.00
C LEU A 147 -15.80 -7.27 13.16
N LEU A 148 -15.63 -8.42 13.79
CA LEU A 148 -15.23 -9.65 13.12
C LEU A 148 -16.08 -10.83 13.59
N ARG A 149 -16.39 -11.72 12.65
CA ARG A 149 -17.01 -13.02 12.91
C ARG A 149 -16.16 -14.15 12.36
N ALA A 150 -16.24 -15.33 12.95
CA ALA A 150 -15.65 -16.55 12.41
C ALA A 150 -16.69 -17.67 12.38
N SER A 151 -16.71 -18.45 11.30
CA SER A 151 -17.57 -19.64 11.23
C SER A 151 -17.05 -20.73 12.16
N TRP A 152 -17.94 -21.28 12.98
CA TRP A 152 -17.65 -22.39 13.87
C TRP A 152 -18.84 -23.34 13.96
N ARG A 153 -18.68 -24.59 13.51
CA ARG A 153 -19.71 -25.65 13.60
C ARG A 153 -21.11 -25.17 13.16
N TYR A 154 -21.20 -24.56 11.98
CA TYR A 154 -22.42 -23.98 11.40
C TYR A 154 -23.03 -22.79 12.15
N THR A 155 -22.26 -22.15 13.04
CA THR A 155 -22.65 -20.91 13.73
C THR A 155 -21.62 -19.83 13.48
N GLU A 156 -22.02 -18.56 13.55
CA GLU A 156 -21.09 -17.44 13.47
C GLU A 156 -20.72 -16.98 14.89
N GLN A 157 -19.43 -16.99 15.18
CA GLN A 157 -18.89 -16.59 16.48
C GLN A 157 -18.26 -15.21 16.37
N VAL A 158 -18.51 -14.34 17.33
CA VAL A 158 -17.88 -13.02 17.37
C VAL A 158 -16.44 -13.18 17.86
N VAL A 159 -15.49 -12.72 17.06
CA VAL A 159 -14.06 -12.77 17.40
C VAL A 159 -13.46 -11.39 17.62
N ALA A 160 -14.17 -10.32 17.25
CA ALA A 160 -13.83 -8.98 17.65
C ALA A 160 -15.04 -8.07 17.76
N TYR A 161 -15.03 -7.20 18.76
CA TYR A 161 -16.04 -6.16 18.93
C TYR A 161 -15.43 -4.97 19.67
N GLU A 162 -16.12 -3.85 19.57
CA GLU A 162 -15.82 -2.65 20.35
C GLU A 162 -17.08 -2.16 21.06
N ARG A 163 -16.89 -1.48 22.19
CA ARG A 163 -17.97 -0.97 23.02
C ARG A 163 -17.58 0.35 23.67
N ALA A 164 -18.48 1.34 23.64
CA ALA A 164 -18.31 2.57 24.40
C ALA A 164 -18.55 2.30 25.90
N TYR A 165 -17.73 2.88 26.77
CA TYR A 165 -17.93 2.79 28.22
C TYR A 165 -17.50 4.11 28.88
N GLY A 166 -18.43 4.76 29.58
CA GLY A 166 -18.24 6.13 30.05
C GLY A 166 -17.88 7.07 28.89
N SER A 167 -16.76 7.78 29.00
CA SER A 167 -16.22 8.64 27.94
C SER A 167 -15.18 7.96 27.05
N GLY A 168 -14.82 6.70 27.33
CA GLY A 168 -13.79 5.95 26.62
C GLY A 168 -14.33 4.76 25.86
N ARG A 169 -13.43 3.81 25.56
CA ARG A 169 -13.76 2.67 24.70
C ARG A 169 -13.04 1.40 25.14
N PHE A 170 -13.78 0.30 25.12
CA PHE A 170 -13.29 -1.05 25.27
C PHE A 170 -13.27 -1.75 23.90
N VAL A 171 -12.21 -2.48 23.61
CA VAL A 171 -12.06 -3.26 22.38
C VAL A 171 -11.54 -4.64 22.74
N TYR A 172 -12.17 -5.67 22.18
CA TYR A 172 -11.68 -7.04 22.24
C TYR A 172 -11.43 -7.58 20.83
N LEU A 173 -10.23 -8.12 20.61
CA LEU A 173 -9.84 -8.85 19.41
C LEU A 173 -9.29 -10.22 19.83
N GLY A 174 -10.12 -11.25 19.80
CA GLY A 174 -9.81 -12.60 20.23
C GLY A 174 -8.90 -13.40 19.30
N LEU A 175 -8.06 -12.73 18.51
CA LEU A 175 -7.03 -13.32 17.64
C LEU A 175 -5.64 -12.95 18.18
N GLY A 176 -4.64 -13.77 17.86
CA GLY A 176 -3.24 -13.54 18.24
C GLY A 176 -2.56 -14.74 18.91
N HIS A 177 -2.97 -15.98 18.60
CA HIS A 177 -2.36 -17.19 19.15
C HIS A 177 -0.97 -17.50 18.58
N GLU A 178 -0.72 -17.26 17.29
CA GLU A 178 0.53 -17.63 16.61
C GLU A 178 1.34 -16.41 16.13
N PRO A 179 2.68 -16.53 15.99
CA PRO A 179 3.50 -15.48 15.39
C PRO A 179 3.03 -15.06 13.99
N SER A 180 2.46 -15.98 13.21
CA SER A 180 1.90 -15.72 11.88
C SER A 180 0.75 -14.72 11.93
N THR A 181 -0.12 -14.75 12.95
CA THR A 181 -1.19 -13.76 13.12
C THR A 181 -0.64 -12.34 13.27
N TYR A 182 0.44 -12.16 14.04
CA TYR A 182 1.08 -10.85 14.20
C TYR A 182 1.83 -10.37 12.95
N GLN A 183 2.19 -11.27 12.04
CA GLN A 183 2.81 -10.95 10.75
C GLN A 183 1.78 -10.64 9.66
N ASP A 184 0.52 -11.04 9.86
CA ASP A 184 -0.54 -10.84 8.89
C ASP A 184 -0.86 -9.34 8.70
N PRO A 185 -0.79 -8.83 7.45
CA PRO A 185 -1.05 -7.41 7.18
C PRO A 185 -2.46 -6.95 7.55
N SER A 186 -3.46 -7.82 7.44
CA SER A 186 -4.85 -7.49 7.77
C SER A 186 -5.04 -7.38 9.28
N PHE A 187 -4.40 -8.26 10.06
CA PHE A 187 -4.35 -8.16 11.51
C PHE A 187 -3.64 -6.87 11.97
N GLN A 188 -2.46 -6.56 11.41
CA GLN A 188 -1.72 -5.34 11.73
C GLN A 188 -2.52 -4.07 11.43
N LYS A 189 -3.14 -4.02 10.23
CA LYS A 189 -4.04 -2.95 9.81
C LYS A 189 -5.21 -2.80 10.78
N LEU A 190 -5.88 -3.90 11.13
CA LEU A 190 -7.01 -3.88 12.05
C LEU A 190 -6.59 -3.32 13.42
N VAL A 191 -5.52 -3.85 14.02
CA VAL A 191 -5.06 -3.38 15.33
C VAL A 191 -4.72 -1.89 15.28
N GLY A 192 -3.99 -1.42 14.27
CA GLY A 192 -3.66 0.01 14.13
C GLY A 192 -4.90 0.91 14.08
N ARG A 193 -5.96 0.48 13.39
CA ARG A 193 -7.24 1.22 13.35
C ARG A 193 -8.02 1.14 14.65
N LEU A 194 -7.99 0.00 15.33
CA LEU A 194 -8.60 -0.15 16.66
C LEU A 194 -7.94 0.74 17.69
N LEU A 195 -6.62 0.94 17.62
CA LEU A 195 -5.93 1.93 18.45
C LEU A 195 -6.47 3.33 18.16
N ILE A 196 -6.56 3.75 16.89
CA ILE A 196 -7.13 5.05 16.52
C ILE A 196 -8.56 5.23 17.07
N LEU A 197 -9.40 4.21 16.90
CA LEU A 197 -10.77 4.22 17.38
C LEU A 197 -10.85 4.29 18.92
N ALA A 198 -10.00 3.54 19.62
CA ALA A 198 -9.92 3.51 21.08
C ALA A 198 -9.44 4.85 21.66
N ALA A 199 -8.62 5.61 20.92
CA ALA A 199 -8.26 6.99 21.25
C ALA A 199 -9.38 8.02 20.97
N GLY A 200 -10.58 7.57 20.55
CA GLY A 200 -11.72 8.43 20.27
C GLY A 200 -11.66 9.16 18.93
N ARG A 201 -10.80 8.71 18.00
CA ARG A 201 -10.74 9.24 16.63
C ARG A 201 -11.57 8.36 15.70
N GLN A 202 -12.03 8.94 14.60
CA GLN A 202 -12.80 8.24 13.56
C GLN A 202 -12.06 8.31 12.23
N ALA A 203 -12.47 7.44 11.30
CA ALA A 203 -12.03 7.55 9.91
C ALA A 203 -12.47 8.90 9.31
N ALA A 204 -11.65 9.47 8.44
CA ALA A 204 -12.10 10.58 7.61
C ALA A 204 -13.24 10.16 6.67
N GLU A 205 -14.08 11.12 6.27
CA GLU A 205 -15.17 10.88 5.33
C GLU A 205 -14.67 10.49 3.93
N ALA A 206 -15.56 9.92 3.13
CA ALA A 206 -15.24 9.53 1.77
C ALA A 206 -14.84 10.74 0.91
N VAL A 207 -13.78 10.60 0.12
CA VAL A 207 -13.23 11.69 -0.68
C VAL A 207 -13.78 11.63 -2.10
N GLY A 208 -14.35 12.74 -2.56
CA GLY A 208 -14.75 12.89 -3.96
C GLY A 208 -13.54 13.12 -4.87
N VAL A 209 -13.49 12.39 -5.97
CA VAL A 209 -12.36 12.36 -6.91
C VAL A 209 -12.75 13.01 -8.23
N GLY A 210 -11.98 14.02 -8.64
CA GLY A 210 -12.03 14.62 -9.96
C GLY A 210 -10.96 14.01 -10.87
N LEU A 211 -11.30 13.65 -12.09
CA LEU A 211 -10.36 13.08 -13.06
C LEU A 211 -10.07 14.07 -14.19
N LEU A 212 -8.81 14.50 -14.34
CA LEU A 212 -8.32 15.26 -15.48
C LEU A 212 -7.81 14.31 -16.57
N GLY A 213 -8.58 14.17 -17.65
CA GLY A 213 -8.28 13.29 -18.78
C GLY A 213 -9.09 11.99 -18.72
N TYR A 214 -9.93 11.75 -19.74
CA TYR A 214 -10.80 10.58 -19.85
C TYR A 214 -10.49 9.74 -21.10
N GLY A 215 -9.21 9.39 -21.24
CA GLY A 215 -8.73 8.40 -22.20
C GLY A 215 -8.95 6.95 -21.72
N ALA A 216 -8.24 5.99 -22.31
CA ALA A 216 -8.31 4.57 -21.90
C ALA A 216 -8.00 4.39 -20.40
N ILE A 217 -6.85 4.91 -19.95
CA ILE A 217 -6.44 4.86 -18.54
C ILE A 217 -7.38 5.66 -17.63
N GLY A 218 -7.93 6.78 -18.11
CA GLY A 218 -8.95 7.54 -17.39
C GLY A 218 -10.21 6.71 -17.07
N ARG A 219 -10.63 5.82 -17.99
CA ARG A 219 -11.74 4.88 -17.74
C ARG A 219 -11.39 3.85 -16.67
N GLU A 220 -10.16 3.33 -16.70
CA GLU A 220 -9.67 2.38 -15.69
C GLU A 220 -9.59 3.02 -14.30
N HIS A 221 -9.11 4.26 -14.21
CA HIS A 221 -9.18 5.04 -12.97
C HIS A 221 -10.61 5.20 -12.48
N ALA A 222 -11.53 5.64 -13.33
CA ALA A 222 -12.93 5.83 -12.96
C ALA A 222 -13.57 4.54 -12.40
N ALA A 223 -13.27 3.39 -13.02
CA ALA A 223 -13.69 2.08 -12.53
C ALA A 223 -13.07 1.73 -11.18
N SER A 224 -11.76 1.92 -11.02
CA SER A 224 -11.03 1.58 -9.79
C SER A 224 -11.42 2.48 -8.61
N ILE A 225 -11.62 3.78 -8.85
CA ILE A 225 -12.14 4.75 -7.88
C ILE A 225 -13.54 4.32 -7.42
N THR A 226 -14.43 4.00 -8.36
CA THR A 226 -15.82 3.63 -8.05
C THR A 226 -15.91 2.30 -7.29
N ALA A 227 -14.99 1.37 -7.56
CA ALA A 227 -14.91 0.09 -6.85
C ALA A 227 -14.29 0.20 -5.44
N THR A 228 -13.68 1.34 -5.08
CA THR A 228 -12.96 1.51 -3.83
C THR A 228 -13.79 2.28 -2.80
N SER A 229 -14.21 1.61 -1.72
CA SER A 229 -14.90 2.28 -0.62
C SER A 229 -14.03 3.37 0.02
N GLY A 230 -14.65 4.50 0.39
CA GLY A 230 -13.93 5.69 0.87
C GLY A 230 -13.50 6.66 -0.24
N LEU A 231 -13.67 6.29 -1.51
CA LEU A 231 -13.56 7.19 -2.66
C LEU A 231 -14.88 7.24 -3.42
N ARG A 232 -15.11 8.33 -4.15
CA ARG A 232 -16.26 8.50 -5.04
C ARG A 232 -15.86 9.30 -6.27
N LEU A 233 -16.17 8.84 -7.47
CA LEU A 233 -15.98 9.65 -8.67
C LEU A 233 -16.97 10.83 -8.62
N ALA A 234 -16.45 12.05 -8.44
CA ALA A 234 -17.24 13.27 -8.29
C ALA A 234 -17.37 14.04 -9.61
N GLY A 235 -16.33 14.02 -10.44
CA GLY A 235 -16.38 14.66 -11.73
C GLY A 235 -15.26 14.25 -12.68
N VAL A 236 -15.45 14.54 -13.96
CA VAL A 236 -14.46 14.30 -15.02
C VAL A 236 -14.26 15.57 -15.83
N CYS A 237 -13.01 15.91 -16.11
CA CYS A 237 -12.64 17.01 -16.98
C CYS A 237 -11.83 16.47 -18.16
N ASP A 238 -12.20 16.86 -19.37
CA ASP A 238 -11.43 16.57 -20.58
C ASP A 238 -11.64 17.71 -21.57
N LEU A 239 -10.69 17.98 -22.46
CA LEU A 239 -10.83 19.01 -23.49
C LEU A 239 -11.79 18.55 -24.60
N SER A 240 -11.88 17.24 -24.86
CA SER A 240 -12.79 16.64 -25.83
C SER A 240 -14.22 16.59 -25.31
N ALA A 241 -15.16 17.19 -26.05
CA ALA A 241 -16.59 17.10 -25.76
C ALA A 241 -17.09 15.66 -25.79
N GLU A 242 -16.65 14.86 -26.77
CA GLU A 242 -17.02 13.45 -26.89
C GLU A 242 -16.60 12.62 -25.68
N ARG A 243 -15.39 12.85 -25.14
CA ARG A 243 -14.91 12.16 -23.94
C ARG A 243 -15.69 12.57 -22.70
N ARG A 244 -16.05 13.85 -22.57
CA ARG A 244 -16.94 14.33 -21.49
C ARG A 244 -18.31 13.67 -21.59
N GLU A 245 -18.92 13.65 -22.77
CA GLU A 245 -20.21 12.99 -22.97
C GLU A 245 -20.15 11.49 -22.66
N ALA A 246 -19.05 10.82 -23.03
CA ALA A 246 -18.83 9.43 -22.65
C ALA A 246 -18.75 9.25 -21.14
N ALA A 247 -17.95 10.07 -20.43
CA ALA A 247 -17.85 10.01 -18.97
C ALA A 247 -19.22 10.21 -18.27
N ALA A 248 -20.01 11.18 -18.74
CA ALA A 248 -21.35 11.43 -18.22
C ALA A 248 -22.27 10.22 -18.43
N ARG A 249 -22.19 9.55 -19.59
CA ARG A 249 -22.96 8.32 -19.87
C ARG A 249 -22.50 7.12 -19.04
N ASP A 250 -21.19 6.92 -18.94
CA ASP A 250 -20.59 5.74 -18.31
C ASP A 250 -20.81 5.75 -16.79
N TRP A 251 -20.73 6.92 -16.14
CA TRP A 251 -20.68 7.04 -14.68
C TRP A 251 -21.73 7.96 -14.06
N SER A 252 -22.53 8.68 -14.86
CA SER A 252 -23.53 9.66 -14.35
C SER A 252 -22.92 10.75 -13.44
N VAL A 253 -21.73 11.23 -13.80
CA VAL A 253 -20.98 12.25 -13.02
C VAL A 253 -21.01 13.63 -13.68
N ARG A 254 -20.66 14.67 -12.91
CA ARG A 254 -20.47 16.03 -13.45
C ARG A 254 -19.28 16.04 -14.40
N VAL A 255 -19.41 16.76 -15.51
CA VAL A 255 -18.32 16.91 -16.48
C VAL A 255 -17.94 18.37 -16.67
N HIS A 256 -16.66 18.63 -16.83
CA HIS A 256 -16.07 19.97 -16.89
C HIS A 256 -15.26 20.12 -18.17
N ALA A 257 -15.37 21.28 -18.84
CA ALA A 257 -14.58 21.56 -20.04
C ALA A 257 -13.19 22.12 -19.69
N HIS A 258 -13.06 22.74 -18.51
CA HIS A 258 -11.83 23.38 -18.07
C HIS A 258 -11.46 22.94 -16.65
N GLN A 259 -10.17 22.67 -16.42
CA GLN A 259 -9.68 22.20 -15.12
C GLN A 259 -10.07 23.14 -13.98
N ALA A 260 -10.03 24.46 -14.22
CA ALA A 260 -10.37 25.47 -13.21
C ALA A 260 -11.82 25.40 -12.73
N GLU A 261 -12.74 24.83 -13.53
CA GLU A 261 -14.12 24.59 -13.11
C GLU A 261 -14.18 23.41 -12.13
N MET A 262 -13.51 22.30 -12.47
CA MET A 262 -13.45 21.11 -11.62
C MET A 262 -12.73 21.40 -10.29
N LEU A 263 -11.67 22.20 -10.32
CA LEU A 263 -10.92 22.58 -9.11
C LEU A 263 -11.73 23.45 -8.13
N ARG A 264 -12.74 24.18 -8.61
CA ARG A 264 -13.67 24.96 -7.77
C ARG A 264 -14.83 24.13 -7.24
N ASP A 265 -14.98 22.90 -7.71
CA ASP A 265 -16.05 22.02 -7.26
C ASP A 265 -15.84 21.63 -5.79
N PRO A 266 -16.79 21.95 -4.89
CA PRO A 266 -16.70 21.55 -3.48
C PRO A 266 -16.81 20.03 -3.29
N ASP A 267 -17.39 19.30 -4.25
CA ASP A 267 -17.54 17.85 -4.18
C ASP A 267 -16.24 17.09 -4.55
N VAL A 268 -15.22 17.80 -5.04
CA VAL A 268 -13.91 17.23 -5.41
C VAL A 268 -12.91 17.55 -4.29
N GLY A 269 -12.39 16.54 -3.61
CA GLY A 269 -11.32 16.67 -2.60
C GLY A 269 -9.96 16.13 -3.08
N LEU A 270 -9.96 15.29 -4.11
CA LEU A 270 -8.76 14.71 -4.73
C LEU A 270 -8.85 14.81 -6.25
N VAL A 271 -7.73 15.08 -6.91
CA VAL A 271 -7.62 15.16 -8.37
C VAL A 271 -6.67 14.10 -8.88
N VAL A 272 -7.12 13.30 -9.85
CA VAL A 272 -6.25 12.42 -10.65
C VAL A 272 -5.84 13.17 -11.92
N VAL A 273 -4.54 13.35 -12.12
CA VAL A 273 -3.96 14.02 -13.28
C VAL A 273 -3.50 12.97 -14.28
N GLY A 274 -4.33 12.70 -15.31
CA GLY A 274 -4.06 11.76 -16.40
C GLY A 274 -3.81 12.45 -17.75
N THR A 275 -3.17 13.62 -17.73
CA THR A 275 -2.72 14.33 -18.94
C THR A 275 -1.44 13.67 -19.52
N PRO A 276 -0.95 14.07 -20.70
CA PRO A 276 0.35 13.61 -21.17
C PRO A 276 1.50 14.05 -20.23
N PRO A 277 2.63 13.31 -20.19
CA PRO A 277 3.71 13.53 -19.21
C PRO A 277 4.30 14.93 -19.19
N SER A 278 4.59 15.48 -20.37
CA SER A 278 5.08 16.86 -20.54
C SER A 278 4.15 17.94 -19.95
N ALA A 279 2.90 17.60 -19.63
CA ALA A 279 1.91 18.52 -19.09
C ALA A 279 1.52 18.19 -17.64
N HIS A 280 2.17 17.27 -16.93
CA HIS A 280 1.76 16.88 -15.57
C HIS A 280 1.93 17.99 -14.53
N ALA A 281 3.03 18.75 -14.58
CA ALA A 281 3.41 19.66 -13.50
C ALA A 281 2.37 20.77 -13.23
N ASP A 282 1.92 21.45 -14.27
CA ASP A 282 0.96 22.56 -14.16
C ASP A 282 -0.40 22.16 -13.54
N PRO A 283 -1.11 21.12 -14.02
CA PRO A 283 -2.36 20.67 -13.39
C PRO A 283 -2.17 20.12 -11.99
N VAL A 284 -1.04 19.47 -11.68
CA VAL A 284 -0.74 19.03 -10.30
C VAL A 284 -0.60 20.24 -9.38
N LEU A 285 0.22 21.22 -9.75
CA LEU A 285 0.42 22.44 -8.96
C LEU A 285 -0.88 23.21 -8.79
N ALA A 286 -1.68 23.36 -9.86
CA ALA A 286 -2.99 24.02 -9.80
C ALA A 286 -3.97 23.31 -8.85
N ALA A 287 -3.99 21.98 -8.85
CA ALA A 287 -4.83 21.20 -7.95
C ALA A 287 -4.41 21.35 -6.47
N LEU A 288 -3.10 21.30 -6.20
CA LEU A 288 -2.54 21.54 -4.86
C LEU A 288 -2.84 22.98 -4.40
N GLU A 289 -2.69 23.97 -5.26
CA GLU A 289 -3.05 25.37 -4.98
C GLU A 289 -4.53 25.56 -4.65
N ALA A 290 -5.40 24.78 -5.30
CA ALA A 290 -6.84 24.74 -5.01
C ALA A 290 -7.19 23.93 -3.74
N GLY A 291 -6.19 23.46 -2.98
CA GLY A 291 -6.39 22.74 -1.74
C GLY A 291 -6.82 21.28 -1.91
N LYS A 292 -6.55 20.68 -3.08
CA LYS A 292 -6.95 19.30 -3.41
C LYS A 292 -5.78 18.34 -3.24
N HIS A 293 -6.04 17.13 -2.75
CA HIS A 293 -5.07 16.03 -2.86
C HIS A 293 -4.83 15.66 -4.31
N VAL A 294 -3.68 15.05 -4.64
CA VAL A 294 -3.33 14.74 -6.03
C VAL A 294 -2.79 13.31 -6.19
N VAL A 295 -3.30 12.62 -7.20
CA VAL A 295 -2.67 11.45 -7.83
C VAL A 295 -2.17 11.89 -9.19
N CYS A 296 -0.86 11.85 -9.42
CA CYS A 296 -0.28 12.11 -10.73
C CYS A 296 -0.11 10.79 -11.49
N GLU A 297 -0.43 10.75 -12.78
CA GLU A 297 -0.07 9.60 -13.62
C GLU A 297 1.45 9.42 -13.73
N LYS A 298 1.86 8.23 -14.12
CA LYS A 298 3.25 7.92 -14.45
C LYS A 298 3.56 8.34 -15.90
N PRO A 299 4.82 8.72 -16.21
CA PRO A 299 5.89 9.08 -15.29
C PRO A 299 5.53 10.35 -14.51
N PHE A 300 6.05 10.49 -13.29
CA PHE A 300 5.68 11.60 -12.39
C PHE A 300 5.92 12.98 -13.00
N GLY A 301 7.02 13.13 -13.74
CA GLY A 301 7.38 14.28 -14.56
C GLY A 301 8.54 13.91 -15.47
N LEU A 302 8.92 14.81 -16.38
CA LEU A 302 10.07 14.61 -17.27
C LEU A 302 11.38 15.17 -16.68
N HIS A 303 11.27 16.03 -15.67
CA HIS A 303 12.41 16.65 -15.01
C HIS A 303 12.28 16.58 -13.49
N VAL A 304 13.40 16.30 -12.82
CA VAL A 304 13.46 16.28 -11.36
C VAL A 304 13.05 17.62 -10.75
N GLU A 305 13.43 18.74 -11.35
CA GLU A 305 13.09 20.06 -10.84
C GLU A 305 11.58 20.33 -10.85
N GLU A 306 10.84 19.78 -11.82
CA GLU A 306 9.39 19.89 -11.86
C GLU A 306 8.76 19.07 -10.74
N VAL A 307 9.29 17.86 -10.54
CA VAL A 307 8.85 16.95 -9.48
C VAL A 307 9.10 17.54 -8.09
N ASP A 308 10.28 18.11 -7.86
CA ASP A 308 10.63 18.74 -6.58
C ASP A 308 9.65 19.89 -6.26
N ARG A 309 9.31 20.73 -7.26
CA ARG A 309 8.29 21.78 -7.09
C ARG A 309 6.92 21.23 -6.70
N MET A 310 6.50 20.10 -7.28
CA MET A 310 5.23 19.46 -6.94
C MET A 310 5.22 18.91 -5.51
N ILE A 311 6.30 18.24 -5.10
CA ILE A 311 6.49 17.69 -3.75
C ILE A 311 6.47 18.82 -2.72
N ASP A 312 7.26 19.87 -2.94
CA ASP A 312 7.34 21.03 -2.05
C ASP A 312 5.97 21.72 -1.90
N ALA A 313 5.24 21.87 -3.02
CA ALA A 313 3.91 22.48 -3.00
C ALA A 313 2.89 21.68 -2.18
N ALA A 314 2.96 20.34 -2.25
CA ALA A 314 2.11 19.44 -1.48
C ALA A 314 2.47 19.46 0.02
N ALA A 315 3.76 19.35 0.33
CA ALA A 315 4.28 19.40 1.69
C ALA A 315 3.93 20.72 2.40
N ALA A 316 4.11 21.86 1.72
CA ALA A 316 3.77 23.19 2.25
C ALA A 316 2.29 23.35 2.62
N ARG A 317 1.40 22.53 2.05
CA ARG A 317 -0.05 22.57 2.28
C ARG A 317 -0.55 21.41 3.12
N GLY A 318 0.31 20.46 3.47
CA GLY A 318 -0.08 19.22 4.15
C GLY A 318 -1.06 18.37 3.32
N LEU A 319 -0.94 18.42 1.99
CA LEU A 319 -1.78 17.67 1.06
C LEU A 319 -1.05 16.41 0.60
N VAL A 320 -1.82 15.33 0.41
CA VAL A 320 -1.33 14.11 -0.21
C VAL A 320 -1.00 14.36 -1.68
N LEU A 321 0.22 13.98 -2.07
CA LEU A 321 0.67 13.83 -3.44
C LEU A 321 1.25 12.42 -3.60
N THR A 322 0.73 11.67 -4.56
CA THR A 322 1.23 10.33 -4.89
C THR A 322 1.20 10.12 -6.40
N VAL A 323 1.86 9.07 -6.87
CA VAL A 323 2.01 8.74 -8.30
C VAL A 323 1.35 7.40 -8.58
N PHE A 324 0.62 7.27 -9.68
CA PHE A 324 -0.07 6.03 -10.06
C PHE A 324 0.89 4.93 -10.54
N GLN A 325 1.76 4.46 -9.65
CA GLN A 325 2.61 3.28 -9.86
C GLN A 325 1.81 2.00 -9.56
N SER A 326 0.72 1.78 -10.31
CA SER A 326 -0.20 0.65 -10.12
C SER A 326 0.45 -0.72 -10.29
N ARG A 327 1.59 -0.77 -10.99
CA ARG A 327 2.38 -1.98 -11.21
C ARG A 327 3.14 -2.47 -9.98
N ARG A 328 3.16 -1.74 -8.85
CA ARG A 328 3.64 -2.29 -7.56
C ARG A 328 2.80 -3.46 -7.05
N TRP A 329 1.62 -3.69 -7.64
CA TRP A 329 0.73 -4.83 -7.37
C TRP A 329 0.79 -5.94 -8.42
N ASP A 330 1.72 -5.87 -9.39
CA ASP A 330 1.87 -6.93 -10.39
C ASP A 330 2.36 -8.23 -9.71
N PRO A 331 1.70 -9.38 -9.95
CA PRO A 331 1.96 -10.62 -9.22
C PRO A 331 3.40 -11.15 -9.30
N ASP A 332 4.03 -11.05 -10.47
CA ASP A 332 5.41 -11.50 -10.68
C ASP A 332 6.40 -10.62 -9.92
N TYR A 333 6.20 -9.31 -9.93
CA TYR A 333 6.97 -8.38 -9.13
C TYR A 333 6.79 -8.62 -7.62
N LEU A 334 5.55 -8.81 -7.16
CA LEU A 334 5.28 -9.12 -5.74
C LEU A 334 5.97 -10.42 -5.31
N ALA A 335 5.95 -11.45 -6.15
CA ALA A 335 6.64 -12.72 -5.89
C ALA A 335 8.16 -12.54 -5.83
N MET A 336 8.76 -11.79 -6.78
CA MET A 336 10.19 -11.48 -6.76
C MET A 336 10.60 -10.69 -5.52
N ARG A 337 9.81 -9.68 -5.15
CA ARG A 337 10.05 -8.86 -3.96
C ARG A 337 10.00 -9.71 -2.70
N GLU A 338 9.06 -10.65 -2.61
CA GLU A 338 8.99 -11.57 -1.47
C GLU A 338 10.22 -12.48 -1.40
N VAL A 339 10.65 -13.07 -2.51
CA VAL A 339 11.86 -13.91 -2.55
C VAL A 339 13.11 -13.15 -2.11
N ALA A 340 13.26 -11.90 -2.56
CA ALA A 340 14.35 -11.04 -2.15
C ALA A 340 14.28 -10.70 -0.64
N ARG A 341 13.11 -10.33 -0.14
CA ARG A 341 12.90 -9.95 1.28
C ARG A 341 13.01 -11.12 2.24
N SER A 342 12.61 -12.32 1.82
CA SER A 342 12.66 -13.52 2.66
C SER A 342 14.08 -14.09 2.79
N GLY A 343 15.06 -13.55 2.07
CA GLY A 343 16.45 -14.01 2.07
C GLY A 343 16.69 -15.34 1.34
N ARG A 344 15.72 -15.83 0.57
CA ARG A 344 15.82 -17.14 -0.13
C ARG A 344 16.95 -17.21 -1.16
N ILE A 345 17.33 -16.06 -1.71
CA ILE A 345 18.46 -15.94 -2.65
C ILE A 345 19.66 -15.22 -2.01
N GLY A 346 19.67 -15.03 -0.69
CA GLY A 346 20.67 -14.19 -0.02
C GLY A 346 20.49 -12.71 -0.37
N GLU A 347 21.60 -11.97 -0.40
CA GLU A 347 21.64 -10.54 -0.72
C GLU A 347 21.61 -10.34 -2.24
N PRO A 348 20.60 -9.65 -2.82
CA PRO A 348 20.57 -9.33 -4.24
C PRO A 348 21.72 -8.42 -4.66
N PHE A 349 22.43 -8.76 -5.74
CA PHE A 349 23.58 -7.97 -6.23
C PHE A 349 23.56 -7.67 -7.73
N TYR A 350 22.76 -8.39 -8.53
CA TYR A 350 22.62 -8.12 -9.96
C TYR A 350 21.18 -8.35 -10.43
N LEU A 351 20.65 -7.44 -11.23
CA LEU A 351 19.36 -7.61 -11.90
C LEU A 351 19.48 -7.26 -13.39
N GLU A 352 18.89 -8.06 -14.25
CA GLU A 352 18.60 -7.69 -15.63
C GLU A 352 17.09 -7.81 -15.87
N SER A 353 16.54 -6.81 -16.54
CA SER A 353 15.13 -6.76 -16.91
C SER A 353 14.97 -6.47 -18.40
N PHE A 354 13.94 -7.07 -18.98
CA PHE A 354 13.62 -6.89 -20.39
C PHE A 354 12.13 -6.59 -20.57
N ILE A 355 11.81 -5.71 -21.51
CA ILE A 355 10.46 -5.54 -22.04
C ILE A 355 10.46 -5.23 -23.54
N GLY A 356 9.42 -5.68 -24.23
CA GLY A 356 9.21 -5.43 -25.65
C GLY A 356 9.26 -6.70 -26.49
N GLY A 357 9.47 -6.55 -27.79
CA GLY A 357 9.31 -7.60 -28.80
C GLY A 357 9.74 -7.08 -30.16
N HIS A 358 9.02 -7.49 -31.21
CA HIS A 358 9.26 -7.02 -32.58
C HIS A 358 7.94 -6.58 -33.18
N ASP A 359 7.45 -5.44 -32.70
CA ASP A 359 6.14 -4.91 -33.02
C ASP A 359 6.25 -3.41 -33.28
N HIS A 360 5.46 -2.90 -34.21
CA HIS A 360 5.43 -1.47 -34.48
C HIS A 360 4.82 -0.72 -33.27
N PRO A 361 5.45 0.33 -32.74
CA PRO A 361 4.90 1.15 -31.67
C PRO A 361 3.55 1.77 -32.07
N CYS A 362 2.70 2.14 -31.11
CA CYS A 362 1.42 2.78 -31.42
C CYS A 362 1.63 4.15 -32.09
N ASP A 363 0.71 4.57 -32.96
CA ASP A 363 0.74 5.90 -33.58
C ASP A 363 -0.06 6.92 -32.73
N PHE A 364 0.51 7.33 -31.60
CA PHE A 364 -0.07 8.33 -30.69
C PHE A 364 1.01 9.04 -29.86
N TRP A 365 0.61 9.98 -28.98
CA TRP A 365 1.55 10.80 -28.17
C TRP A 365 2.59 9.99 -27.38
N HIS A 366 2.29 8.73 -27.03
CA HIS A 366 3.22 7.81 -26.35
C HIS A 366 4.51 7.60 -27.17
N SER A 367 4.42 7.62 -28.50
CA SER A 367 5.54 7.42 -29.43
C SER A 367 6.23 8.73 -29.87
N HIS A 368 5.83 9.84 -29.24
CA HIS A 368 6.40 11.17 -29.44
C HIS A 368 7.25 11.58 -28.24
N GLU A 369 8.57 11.41 -28.33
CA GLU A 369 9.54 11.59 -27.26
C GLU A 369 9.48 12.97 -26.57
N PRO A 370 9.30 14.10 -27.28
CA PRO A 370 9.13 15.40 -26.63
C PRO A 370 7.89 15.51 -25.75
N ILE A 371 6.90 14.63 -25.92
CA ILE A 371 5.65 14.61 -25.14
C ILE A 371 5.70 13.54 -24.05
N SER A 372 6.20 12.34 -24.38
CA SER A 372 6.18 11.17 -23.50
C SER A 372 7.47 10.99 -22.67
N GLY A 373 8.56 11.65 -23.04
CA GLY A 373 9.92 11.34 -22.59
C GLY A 373 10.55 10.16 -23.33
N GLY A 374 9.82 9.57 -24.29
CA GLY A 374 10.26 8.40 -25.03
C GLY A 374 10.28 7.13 -24.19
N THR A 375 10.91 6.09 -24.71
CA THR A 375 10.75 4.75 -24.14
C THR A 375 11.38 4.58 -22.75
N ILE A 376 12.37 5.41 -22.42
CA ILE A 376 12.97 5.47 -21.08
C ILE A 376 11.91 5.86 -20.05
N TYR A 377 11.02 6.79 -20.37
CA TYR A 377 10.02 7.26 -19.45
C TYR A 377 8.76 6.40 -19.47
N ASP A 378 8.32 5.94 -20.64
CA ASP A 378 7.07 5.18 -20.73
C ASP A 378 7.15 3.82 -20.03
N TRP A 379 8.17 3.01 -20.36
CA TRP A 379 8.39 1.70 -19.73
C TRP A 379 9.32 1.79 -18.52
N GLY A 380 10.35 2.62 -18.59
CA GLY A 380 11.31 2.72 -17.49
C GLY A 380 10.69 3.26 -16.21
N SER A 381 9.64 4.08 -16.25
CA SER A 381 8.97 4.54 -15.02
C SER A 381 8.44 3.40 -14.15
N HIS A 382 8.11 2.25 -14.77
CA HIS A 382 7.70 1.04 -14.06
C HIS A 382 8.91 0.23 -13.60
N TYR A 383 9.85 -0.03 -14.51
CA TYR A 383 10.98 -0.91 -14.26
C TYR A 383 12.01 -0.30 -13.30
N PHE A 384 12.32 0.99 -13.42
CA PHE A 384 13.17 1.67 -12.47
C PHE A 384 12.51 1.74 -11.09
N ASP A 385 11.18 1.94 -11.02
CA ASP A 385 10.45 1.87 -9.74
C ASP A 385 10.62 0.50 -9.08
N TRP A 386 10.39 -0.59 -9.82
CA TRP A 386 10.61 -1.95 -9.33
C TRP A 386 12.06 -2.22 -8.90
N ILE A 387 13.04 -1.81 -9.71
CA ILE A 387 14.46 -1.96 -9.43
C ILE A 387 14.84 -1.24 -8.13
N LEU A 388 14.46 0.03 -7.99
CA LEU A 388 14.78 0.84 -6.82
C LEU A 388 14.11 0.35 -5.53
N GLN A 389 12.98 -0.36 -5.65
CA GLN A 389 12.32 -1.00 -4.51
C GLN A 389 12.94 -2.35 -4.13
N LEU A 390 13.68 -3.01 -5.03
CA LEU A 390 14.35 -4.28 -4.77
C LEU A 390 15.75 -4.08 -4.17
N PHE A 391 16.46 -3.02 -4.56
CA PHE A 391 17.78 -2.68 -4.03
C PHE A 391 17.67 -1.58 -2.96
N GLY A 392 18.20 -1.83 -1.77
CA GLY A 392 18.10 -0.89 -0.64
C GLY A 392 19.04 0.32 -0.72
N ASP A 393 20.08 0.26 -1.56
CA ASP A 393 21.06 1.32 -1.72
C ASP A 393 20.62 2.40 -2.71
N THR A 394 21.24 3.58 -2.63
CA THR A 394 21.05 4.64 -3.63
C THR A 394 21.79 4.33 -4.92
N VAL A 395 21.23 4.76 -6.05
CA VAL A 395 21.92 4.68 -7.35
C VAL A 395 23.03 5.70 -7.36
N ARG A 396 24.25 5.26 -7.67
CA ARG A 396 25.44 6.10 -7.73
C ARG A 396 25.69 6.60 -9.14
N THR A 397 25.57 5.72 -10.15
CA THR A 397 25.81 6.07 -11.55
C THR A 397 24.86 5.38 -12.50
N VAL A 398 24.58 6.04 -13.61
CA VAL A 398 23.79 5.53 -14.74
C VAL A 398 24.59 5.69 -16.04
N THR A 399 24.57 4.67 -16.88
CA THR A 399 25.02 4.73 -18.28
C THR A 399 23.89 4.25 -19.17
N ALA A 400 23.66 4.88 -20.32
CA ALA A 400 22.59 4.49 -21.21
C ALA A 400 22.96 4.63 -22.70
N HIS A 401 22.37 3.77 -23.52
CA HIS A 401 22.49 3.77 -24.97
C HIS A 401 21.13 3.58 -25.63
N ALA A 402 20.93 4.23 -26.77
CA ALA A 402 19.69 4.13 -27.55
C ALA A 402 19.98 3.80 -29.02
N HIS A 403 19.06 3.09 -29.66
CA HIS A 403 19.10 2.78 -31.08
C HIS A 403 17.80 3.19 -31.78
N LYS A 404 17.94 3.83 -32.95
CA LYS A 404 16.86 4.12 -33.89
C LYS A 404 17.23 3.53 -35.25
N ARG A 405 16.48 2.54 -35.74
CA ARG A 405 16.87 1.62 -36.82
C ARG A 405 15.72 1.21 -37.75
N VAL A 406 14.48 1.11 -37.27
CA VAL A 406 13.34 0.53 -38.01
C VAL A 406 12.17 1.51 -38.08
N TRP A 407 11.64 1.96 -36.94
CA TRP A 407 10.34 2.66 -36.88
C TRP A 407 10.48 4.18 -37.06
N HIS A 408 10.90 4.64 -38.24
CA HIS A 408 11.28 6.05 -38.46
C HIS A 408 10.13 7.07 -38.53
N ASP A 409 8.88 6.61 -38.56
CA ASP A 409 7.67 7.40 -38.49
C ASP A 409 7.38 7.94 -37.08
N VAL A 410 7.90 7.26 -36.04
CA VAL A 410 7.84 7.71 -34.65
C VAL A 410 9.19 8.21 -34.13
N THR A 411 9.17 9.03 -33.09
CA THR A 411 10.40 9.69 -32.57
C THR A 411 11.12 8.91 -31.47
N ASN A 412 10.41 8.03 -30.75
CA ASN A 412 11.01 7.20 -29.69
C ASN A 412 12.15 6.33 -30.23
N ALA A 413 13.15 6.01 -29.41
CA ALA A 413 14.14 5.00 -29.77
C ALA A 413 13.47 3.62 -29.89
N ASP A 414 13.94 2.82 -30.85
CA ASP A 414 13.44 1.44 -31.04
C ASP A 414 14.00 0.49 -29.98
N GLN A 415 15.14 0.85 -29.36
CA GLN A 415 15.73 0.11 -28.25
C GLN A 415 16.50 1.05 -27.35
N VAL A 416 16.38 0.85 -26.03
CA VAL A 416 17.19 1.52 -25.00
C VAL A 416 17.76 0.50 -24.03
N ARG A 417 19.03 0.68 -23.66
CA ARG A 417 19.67 -0.04 -22.57
C ARG A 417 20.14 0.97 -21.53
N VAL A 418 19.80 0.75 -20.27
CA VAL A 418 20.21 1.57 -19.14
C VAL A 418 20.83 0.67 -18.08
N ASP A 419 22.08 0.96 -17.73
CA ASP A 419 22.86 0.25 -16.71
C ASP A 419 23.01 1.16 -15.48
N LEU A 420 22.62 0.65 -14.32
CA LEU A 420 22.67 1.31 -13.01
C LEU A 420 23.75 0.65 -12.15
N THR A 421 24.50 1.46 -11.40
CA THR A 421 25.38 0.98 -10.32
C THR A 421 24.98 1.65 -9.02
N PHE A 422 24.72 0.84 -7.99
CA PHE A 422 24.34 1.26 -6.66
C PHE A 422 25.55 1.59 -5.77
N ALA A 423 25.33 2.32 -4.69
CA ALA A 423 26.38 2.76 -3.78
C ALA A 423 27.19 1.58 -3.17
N GLY A 424 26.53 0.49 -2.78
CA GLY A 424 27.17 -0.76 -2.31
C GLY A 424 27.70 -1.68 -3.40
N GLY A 425 27.64 -1.27 -4.67
CA GLY A 425 28.25 -1.99 -5.79
C GLY A 425 27.32 -2.98 -6.51
N ALA A 426 26.09 -3.17 -6.04
CA ALA A 426 25.07 -3.89 -6.81
C ALA A 426 24.83 -3.21 -8.17
N GLN A 427 24.34 -3.97 -9.15
CA GLN A 427 24.11 -3.50 -10.50
C GLN A 427 22.72 -3.89 -11.01
N ALA A 428 22.13 -3.05 -11.86
CA ALA A 428 20.88 -3.37 -12.55
C ALA A 428 20.93 -2.93 -14.01
N THR A 429 20.34 -3.73 -14.90
CA THR A 429 20.18 -3.41 -16.32
C THR A 429 18.70 -3.39 -16.69
N PHE A 430 18.26 -2.31 -17.32
CA PHE A 430 16.96 -2.22 -17.98
C PHE A 430 17.18 -2.20 -19.50
N LEU A 431 16.55 -3.14 -20.20
CA LEU A 431 16.55 -3.21 -21.66
C LEU A 431 15.10 -3.19 -22.17
N GLN A 432 14.77 -2.18 -22.96
CA GLN A 432 13.55 -2.20 -23.77
C GLN A 432 13.91 -2.27 -25.25
N SER A 433 13.15 -3.05 -26.03
CA SER A 433 13.30 -3.10 -27.49
C SER A 433 11.99 -3.43 -28.21
N ASP A 434 11.63 -2.65 -29.22
CA ASP A 434 10.52 -2.89 -30.15
C ASP A 434 10.98 -3.59 -31.45
N ILE A 435 12.25 -3.99 -31.51
CA ILE A 435 12.86 -4.70 -32.64
C ILE A 435 13.52 -6.03 -32.24
N ALA A 436 13.33 -6.47 -31.01
CA ALA A 436 13.80 -7.74 -30.47
C ALA A 436 12.91 -8.92 -30.91
N ALA A 437 13.25 -9.55 -32.04
CA ALA A 437 12.59 -10.75 -32.53
C ALA A 437 12.80 -11.97 -31.60
N ALA A 438 13.87 -11.97 -30.81
CA ALA A 438 14.10 -12.93 -29.74
C ALA A 438 14.15 -12.17 -28.40
N ARG A 439 13.22 -12.50 -27.51
CA ARG A 439 13.09 -11.85 -26.20
C ARG A 439 14.10 -12.44 -25.21
N LYS A 440 14.63 -11.59 -24.33
CA LYS A 440 15.31 -12.03 -23.11
C LYS A 440 14.27 -12.41 -22.04
N PRO A 441 14.66 -13.15 -20.98
CA PRO A 441 13.82 -13.28 -19.79
C PRO A 441 13.37 -11.89 -19.30
N LYS A 442 12.11 -11.76 -18.89
CA LYS A 442 11.57 -10.51 -18.32
C LYS A 442 12.38 -10.09 -17.09
N TRP A 443 12.82 -11.09 -16.32
CA TRP A 443 13.58 -10.91 -15.09
C TRP A 443 14.75 -11.91 -14.99
N TYR A 444 15.91 -11.41 -14.58
CA TYR A 444 17.06 -12.21 -14.19
C TYR A 444 17.73 -11.56 -12.98
N LEU A 445 17.39 -12.03 -11.78
CA LEU A 445 17.85 -11.50 -10.51
C LEU A 445 18.82 -12.49 -9.85
N LEU A 446 19.99 -12.03 -9.46
CA LEU A 446 20.99 -12.81 -8.75
C LEU A 446 21.15 -12.30 -7.32
N GLY A 447 21.22 -13.23 -6.38
CA GLY A 447 21.64 -12.98 -5.01
C GLY A 447 22.74 -13.94 -4.57
N THR A 448 23.34 -13.67 -3.41
CA THR A 448 24.51 -14.41 -2.92
C THR A 448 24.29 -15.91 -2.66
N GLN A 449 23.04 -16.37 -2.63
CA GLN A 449 22.66 -17.77 -2.36
C GLN A 449 21.72 -18.38 -3.41
N GLY A 450 21.39 -17.64 -4.47
CA GLY A 450 20.43 -18.11 -5.46
C GLY A 450 20.11 -17.09 -6.56
N ALA A 451 19.10 -17.40 -7.36
CA ALA A 451 18.65 -16.57 -8.46
C ALA A 451 17.13 -16.64 -8.65
N VAL A 452 16.58 -15.65 -9.33
CA VAL A 452 15.21 -15.66 -9.84
C VAL A 452 15.24 -15.42 -11.34
N VAL A 453 14.54 -16.25 -12.10
CA VAL A 453 14.33 -16.06 -13.53
C VAL A 453 12.83 -15.93 -13.79
N GLY A 454 12.44 -14.84 -14.44
CA GLY A 454 11.07 -14.58 -14.86
C GLY A 454 10.98 -14.66 -16.38
N ASP A 455 10.31 -15.69 -16.89
CA ASP A 455 10.13 -15.89 -18.34
C ASP A 455 8.78 -15.37 -18.82
N TRP A 456 8.75 -14.91 -20.08
CA TRP A 456 7.51 -14.59 -20.78
C TRP A 456 6.65 -15.84 -20.95
N ILE A 457 5.33 -15.67 -20.82
CA ILE A 457 4.38 -16.71 -21.14
C ILE A 457 4.20 -16.73 -22.66
N ASN A 458 4.48 -17.88 -23.29
CA ASN A 458 4.39 -18.08 -24.76
C ASN A 458 2.94 -18.29 -25.23
N GLU A 459 2.01 -17.49 -24.69
CA GLU A 459 0.62 -17.39 -25.11
C GLU A 459 0.42 -16.02 -25.76
N PRO A 460 -0.62 -15.80 -26.60
CA PRO A 460 -0.95 -14.49 -27.14
C PRO A 460 -1.53 -13.60 -26.02
N VAL A 461 -0.71 -13.29 -25.03
CA VAL A 461 -0.99 -12.37 -23.94
C VAL A 461 -0.31 -11.03 -24.24
N PRO A 462 -0.89 -9.91 -23.76
CA PRO A 462 -0.24 -8.61 -23.82
C PRO A 462 1.21 -8.64 -23.30
N SER A 463 2.08 -7.77 -23.84
CA SER A 463 3.51 -7.69 -23.50
C SER A 463 3.79 -7.26 -22.06
N ASP A 464 2.75 -7.01 -21.27
CA ASP A 464 2.82 -6.57 -19.89
C ASP A 464 2.23 -7.59 -18.90
N PHE A 465 1.90 -8.80 -19.38
CA PHE A 465 1.42 -9.89 -18.54
C PHE A 465 2.50 -10.34 -17.53
N PRO A 466 2.11 -10.86 -16.34
CA PRO A 466 3.06 -11.35 -15.35
C PRO A 466 3.98 -12.46 -15.89
N ALA A 467 5.25 -12.43 -15.52
CA ALA A 467 6.20 -13.50 -15.84
C ALA A 467 5.85 -14.81 -15.15
N ARG A 468 6.26 -15.94 -15.72
CA ARG A 468 6.41 -17.18 -14.98
C ARG A 468 7.71 -17.11 -14.18
N VAL A 469 7.63 -17.18 -12.85
CA VAL A 469 8.78 -16.95 -11.95
C VAL A 469 9.34 -18.26 -11.39
N MET A 470 10.61 -18.53 -11.68
CA MET A 470 11.39 -19.64 -11.09
C MET A 470 12.44 -19.12 -10.11
N VAL A 471 12.59 -19.80 -8.98
CA VAL A 471 13.66 -19.56 -8.00
C VAL A 471 14.66 -20.70 -8.06
N PHE A 472 15.94 -20.35 -8.09
CA PHE A 472 17.08 -21.27 -8.08
C PHE A 472 17.84 -21.06 -6.79
N SER A 473 18.10 -22.13 -6.04
CA SER A 473 18.78 -22.05 -4.75
C SER A 473 19.60 -23.32 -4.50
N GLY A 474 20.36 -23.33 -3.38
CA GLY A 474 21.07 -24.53 -2.95
C GLY A 474 20.18 -25.76 -2.69
N THR A 475 18.86 -25.58 -2.56
CA THR A 475 17.87 -26.66 -2.38
C THR A 475 17.21 -27.13 -3.69
N GLY A 476 17.53 -26.52 -4.82
CA GLY A 476 16.99 -26.85 -6.14
C GLY A 476 16.22 -25.71 -6.80
N GLU A 477 15.39 -26.08 -7.77
CA GLU A 477 14.57 -25.18 -8.58
C GLU A 477 13.10 -25.24 -8.16
N GLU A 478 12.44 -24.10 -8.07
CA GLU A 478 11.05 -23.99 -7.66
C GLU A 478 10.29 -23.02 -8.57
N LEU A 479 9.19 -23.50 -9.15
CA LEU A 479 8.23 -22.65 -9.83
C LEU A 479 7.28 -22.02 -8.81
N LEU A 480 7.24 -20.69 -8.74
CA LEU A 480 6.37 -19.99 -7.79
C LEU A 480 4.92 -19.97 -8.26
N THR A 481 4.01 -20.17 -7.30
CA THR A 481 2.61 -19.77 -7.47
C THR A 481 2.51 -18.28 -7.20
N LEU A 482 2.10 -17.51 -8.22
CA LEU A 482 1.98 -16.07 -8.08
C LEU A 482 0.75 -15.69 -7.24
N PRO A 483 0.81 -14.60 -6.46
CA PRO A 483 -0.36 -14.07 -5.78
C PRO A 483 -1.41 -13.61 -6.80
N ARG A 484 -2.67 -13.52 -6.37
CA ARG A 484 -3.71 -12.88 -7.19
C ARG A 484 -3.40 -11.39 -7.30
N ARG A 485 -3.52 -10.82 -8.50
CA ARG A 485 -3.41 -9.36 -8.69
C ARG A 485 -4.55 -8.65 -7.97
N ASP A 486 -4.19 -7.63 -7.23
CA ASP A 486 -5.13 -6.67 -6.66
C ASP A 486 -5.31 -5.49 -7.62
N GLU A 487 -6.32 -5.58 -8.48
CA GLU A 487 -6.61 -4.58 -9.52
C GLU A 487 -6.92 -3.18 -8.96
N HIS A 488 -7.24 -3.08 -7.68
CA HIS A 488 -7.61 -1.82 -7.00
C HIS A 488 -6.63 -1.45 -5.89
N GLY A 489 -5.48 -2.12 -5.80
CA GLY A 489 -4.58 -2.01 -4.66
C GLY A 489 -4.04 -0.61 -4.42
N PHE A 490 -3.76 0.12 -5.49
CA PHE A 490 -3.35 1.52 -5.42
C PHE A 490 -4.42 2.39 -4.74
N TYR A 491 -5.64 2.39 -5.27
CA TYR A 491 -6.73 3.22 -4.73
C TYR A 491 -7.17 2.75 -3.35
N ARG A 492 -7.11 1.43 -3.08
CA ARG A 492 -7.35 0.85 -1.76
C ARG A 492 -6.38 1.39 -0.71
N ASN A 493 -5.08 1.39 -1.01
CA ASN A 493 -4.07 1.96 -0.12
C ASN A 493 -4.22 3.49 0.02
N LEU A 494 -4.51 4.20 -1.05
CA LEU A 494 -4.78 5.65 -1.00
C LEU A 494 -5.98 5.98 -0.12
N ALA A 495 -7.08 5.23 -0.24
CA ALA A 495 -8.27 5.39 0.60
C ALA A 495 -7.96 5.10 2.07
N ASP A 496 -7.11 4.10 2.35
CA ASP A 496 -6.63 3.81 3.71
C ASP A 496 -5.76 4.93 4.27
N HIS A 497 -4.90 5.52 3.46
CA HIS A 497 -4.10 6.68 3.85
C HIS A 497 -5.00 7.89 4.18
N LEU A 498 -5.94 8.23 3.30
CA LEU A 498 -6.85 9.37 3.50
C LEU A 498 -7.76 9.17 4.72
N ALA A 499 -8.26 7.95 4.94
CA ALA A 499 -9.17 7.64 6.03
C ALA A 499 -8.47 7.51 7.39
N TRP A 500 -7.29 6.89 7.43
CA TRP A 500 -6.66 6.41 8.67
C TRP A 500 -5.21 6.89 8.86
N GLY A 501 -4.63 7.59 7.88
CA GLY A 501 -3.21 7.94 7.86
C GLY A 501 -2.28 6.74 7.65
N GLU A 502 -2.75 5.64 7.06
CA GLU A 502 -1.89 4.49 6.73
C GLU A 502 -0.75 4.86 5.77
N PRO A 503 0.44 4.26 5.89
CA PRO A 503 1.55 4.59 4.99
C PRO A 503 1.14 4.43 3.52
N LEU A 504 1.52 5.42 2.70
CA LEU A 504 1.36 5.31 1.25
C LEU A 504 2.30 4.24 0.72
N ALA A 505 1.74 3.35 -0.10
CA ALA A 505 2.50 2.33 -0.81
C ALA A 505 3.36 2.95 -1.93
N VAL A 506 3.05 4.18 -2.35
CA VAL A 506 3.82 4.98 -3.32
C VAL A 506 4.01 6.40 -2.76
N ASN A 507 5.20 6.65 -2.21
CA ASN A 507 5.60 8.00 -1.78
C ASN A 507 6.08 8.81 -2.99
N ALA A 508 5.83 10.13 -2.99
CA ALA A 508 6.25 11.00 -4.07
C ALA A 508 7.78 11.04 -4.21
N GLU A 509 8.48 10.94 -3.08
CA GLU A 509 9.94 10.89 -3.00
C GLU A 509 10.49 9.66 -3.71
N ASP A 510 9.86 8.48 -3.55
CA ASP A 510 10.26 7.27 -4.27
C ASP A 510 10.14 7.47 -5.79
N ALA A 511 9.02 8.04 -6.24
CA ALA A 511 8.78 8.30 -7.65
C ALA A 511 9.74 9.38 -8.22
N ARG A 512 10.16 10.34 -7.39
CA ARG A 512 11.19 11.33 -7.74
C ARG A 512 12.55 10.68 -7.99
N ARG A 513 12.91 9.63 -7.23
CA ARG A 513 14.13 8.83 -7.50
C ARG A 513 14.07 8.17 -8.88
N THR A 514 12.91 7.65 -9.24
CA THR A 514 12.68 7.05 -10.56
C THR A 514 12.88 8.08 -11.68
N VAL A 515 12.36 9.31 -11.52
CA VAL A 515 12.59 10.41 -12.49
C VAL A 515 14.07 10.77 -12.58
N ALA A 516 14.80 10.85 -11.45
CA ALA A 516 16.22 11.14 -11.46
C ALA A 516 17.06 10.12 -12.26
N VAL A 517 16.70 8.83 -12.19
CA VAL A 517 17.34 7.78 -13.01
C VAL A 517 17.03 7.97 -14.49
N MET A 518 15.77 8.23 -14.84
CA MET A 518 15.34 8.44 -16.24
C MET A 518 15.98 9.67 -16.88
N GLU A 519 16.06 10.76 -16.13
CA GLU A 519 16.72 11.98 -16.55
C GLU A 519 18.23 11.79 -16.73
N ALA A 520 18.89 11.10 -15.78
CA ALA A 520 20.31 10.75 -15.91
C ALA A 520 20.58 9.83 -17.11
N ALA A 521 19.70 8.86 -17.39
CA ALA A 521 19.81 7.98 -18.57
C ALA A 521 19.70 8.79 -19.88
N THR A 522 18.76 9.73 -19.95
CA THR A 522 18.58 10.60 -21.11
C THR A 522 19.82 11.47 -21.34
N ARG A 523 20.37 12.05 -20.27
CA ARG A 523 21.64 12.80 -20.32
C ARG A 523 22.82 11.94 -20.76
N SER A 524 22.89 10.69 -20.29
CA SER A 524 23.94 9.74 -20.70
C SER A 524 23.90 9.49 -22.21
N ILE A 525 22.72 9.24 -22.78
CA ILE A 525 22.52 9.05 -24.22
C ILE A 525 22.95 10.29 -25.01
N ALA A 526 22.50 11.48 -24.59
CA ALA A 526 22.86 12.74 -25.23
C ALA A 526 24.38 13.00 -25.23
N GLN A 527 25.11 12.43 -24.26
CA GLN A 527 26.56 12.53 -24.13
C GLN A 527 27.31 11.30 -24.71
N GLY A 528 26.66 10.52 -25.57
CA GLY A 528 27.29 9.37 -26.24
C GLY A 528 27.51 8.15 -25.34
N GLY A 529 26.69 7.98 -24.30
CA GLY A 529 26.81 6.90 -23.31
C GLY A 529 27.81 7.20 -22.19
N ALA A 530 27.99 8.49 -21.86
CA ALA A 530 28.83 8.87 -20.73
C ALA A 530 28.22 8.38 -19.40
N GLN A 531 29.07 7.97 -18.46
CA GLN A 531 28.61 7.62 -17.12
C GLN A 531 28.19 8.90 -16.36
N ILE A 532 26.92 8.95 -15.95
CA ILE A 532 26.33 10.08 -15.23
C ILE A 532 26.19 9.71 -13.76
N LYS A 533 26.65 10.58 -12.86
CA LYS A 533 26.34 10.44 -11.41
C LYS A 533 24.90 10.86 -11.16
N VAL A 534 24.19 10.12 -10.33
CA VAL A 534 22.82 10.45 -9.94
C VAL A 534 22.82 10.96 -8.50
N GLU A 535 22.16 12.10 -8.28
CA GLU A 535 21.95 12.67 -6.95
C GLU A 535 20.52 12.34 -6.54
N ILE A 536 20.38 11.32 -5.67
CA ILE A 536 19.10 10.79 -5.20
C ILE A 536 19.00 10.92 -3.68
#